data_AF-B1YF04-F1
#
_entry.id   AF-B1YF04-F1
#
_cell.length_a   1.000
_cell.length_b   1.000
_cell.length_c   1.000
_cell.angle_alpha   90.00
_cell.angle_beta   90.00
_cell.angle_gamma   90.00
#
_symmetry.space_group_name_H-M   'P 1'
#
loop_
_entity.id
_entity.type
_entity.pdbx_description
1 polymer ?
#
loop_
_entity_poly.entity_id
_entity_poly.type
_entity_poly.pdbx_seq_one_letter_code
_entity_poly.pdbx_strand_id
1 'polypeptide(L)'
;MNAVTGQQTELQELYQHMHQRTTAKLWGVLALFLFASNLMEQPVLALIIPILYFAYDIIMQRRRFQIVARHTSQRSADRLFRLHVGVGLLQYGALAALIVLTANRSSTVFLLGLCLGVIPFYWLCRRFLTYRSKQIDPTYISETEIQQG
;
A
#
# COMPACT_ATOMS: atom_id res chain seq x y z
N MET A 1 -25.06 16.46 10.18
CA MET A 1 -24.85 15.80 8.87
C MET A 1 -23.68 16.38 8.04
N ASN A 2 -22.93 17.39 8.50
CA ASN A 2 -21.90 18.08 7.68
C ASN A 2 -20.45 17.61 7.88
N ALA A 3 -20.14 16.89 8.97
CA ALA A 3 -18.76 16.47 9.26
C ALA A 3 -18.30 15.25 8.44
N VAL A 4 -19.23 14.34 8.14
CA VAL A 4 -18.96 13.12 7.36
C VAL A 4 -18.69 13.46 5.89
N THR A 5 -19.43 14.41 5.33
CA THR A 5 -19.22 14.90 3.97
C THR A 5 -17.91 15.66 3.81
N GLY A 6 -17.52 16.51 4.78
CA GLY A 6 -16.22 17.22 4.74
C GLY A 6 -15.01 16.26 4.79
N GLN A 7 -15.05 15.25 5.66
CA GLN A 7 -14.00 14.24 5.75
C GLN A 7 -13.89 13.42 4.46
N GLN A 8 -15.03 13.05 3.86
CA GLN A 8 -15.06 12.31 2.59
C GLN A 8 -14.46 13.12 1.45
N THR A 9 -14.79 14.41 1.33
CA THR A 9 -14.26 15.27 0.27
C THR A 9 -12.74 15.45 0.40
N GLU A 10 -12.21 15.77 1.58
CA GLU A 10 -10.76 15.92 1.78
C GLU A 10 -10.00 14.61 1.50
N LEU A 11 -10.58 13.48 1.92
CA LEU A 11 -10.01 12.16 1.60
C LEU A 11 -10.07 11.89 0.10
N GLN A 12 -11.18 12.18 -0.57
CA GLN A 12 -11.36 11.94 -2.00
C GLN A 12 -10.41 12.81 -2.84
N GLU A 13 -10.19 14.06 -2.47
CA GLU A 13 -9.18 14.93 -3.09
C GLU A 13 -7.75 14.38 -2.90
N LEU A 14 -7.41 13.94 -1.68
CA LEU A 14 -6.13 13.28 -1.43
C LEU A 14 -5.99 12.02 -2.30
N TYR A 15 -7.04 11.19 -2.40
CA TYR A 15 -7.04 9.99 -3.23
C TYR A 15 -6.98 10.28 -4.72
N GLN A 16 -7.69 11.29 -5.23
CA GLN A 16 -7.59 11.69 -6.63
C GLN A 16 -6.19 12.17 -6.96
N HIS A 17 -5.60 13.01 -6.10
CA HIS A 17 -4.22 13.48 -6.27
C HIS A 17 -3.21 12.32 -6.25
N MET A 18 -3.45 11.30 -5.42
CA MET A 18 -2.65 10.07 -5.42
C MET A 18 -2.89 9.23 -6.67
N HIS A 19 -4.13 8.91 -7.02
CA HIS A 19 -4.46 8.00 -8.13
C HIS A 19 -3.99 8.54 -9.49
N GLN A 20 -3.99 9.87 -9.66
CA GLN A 20 -3.39 10.53 -10.83
C GLN A 20 -1.87 10.37 -10.91
N ARG A 21 -1.18 10.20 -9.77
CA ARG A 21 0.28 9.95 -9.70
C ARG A 21 0.64 8.46 -9.72
N THR A 22 -0.21 7.58 -9.18
CA THR A 22 0.08 6.15 -8.95
C THR A 22 -0.62 5.19 -9.95
N THR A 23 -1.08 5.70 -11.09
CA THR A 23 -1.81 4.90 -12.11
C THR A 23 -0.93 3.80 -12.73
N ALA A 24 -1.54 2.86 -13.47
CA ALA A 24 -0.96 1.67 -14.12
C ALA A 24 0.45 1.82 -14.75
N LYS A 25 0.85 3.05 -15.13
CA LYS A 25 2.22 3.39 -15.51
C LYS A 25 3.26 2.95 -14.47
N LEU A 26 2.99 3.09 -13.17
CA LEU A 26 3.93 2.77 -12.10
C LEU A 26 4.11 1.26 -11.86
N TRP A 27 3.04 0.48 -12.01
CA TRP A 27 3.12 -0.99 -12.06
C TRP A 27 3.81 -1.48 -13.34
N GLY A 28 3.59 -0.79 -14.46
CA GLY A 28 4.35 -1.00 -15.70
C GLY A 28 5.84 -0.71 -15.55
N VAL A 29 6.21 0.38 -14.87
CA VAL A 29 7.62 0.71 -14.55
C VAL A 29 8.21 -0.31 -13.58
N LEU A 30 7.45 -0.77 -12.58
CA LEU A 30 7.88 -1.85 -11.69
C LEU A 30 8.18 -3.13 -12.48
N ALA A 31 7.28 -3.55 -13.37
CA ALA A 31 7.46 -4.73 -14.20
C ALA A 31 8.65 -4.58 -15.17
N LEU A 32 8.81 -3.40 -15.79
CA LEU A 32 9.92 -3.10 -16.69
C LEU A 32 11.26 -3.08 -15.95
N PHE A 33 11.32 -2.53 -14.74
CA PHE A 33 12.53 -2.48 -13.93
C PHE A 33 12.90 -3.87 -13.38
N LEU A 34 11.91 -4.68 -13.00
CA LEU A 34 12.12 -6.11 -12.66
C LEU A 34 12.63 -6.90 -13.87
N PHE A 35 12.13 -6.61 -15.06
CA PHE A 35 12.62 -7.21 -16.30
C PHE A 35 14.05 -6.79 -16.62
N ALA A 36 14.35 -5.48 -16.55
CA ALA A 36 15.68 -4.93 -16.81
C ALA A 36 16.73 -5.37 -15.78
N SER A 37 16.39 -5.39 -14.49
CA SER A 37 17.30 -5.84 -13.42
C SER A 37 17.65 -7.32 -13.52
N ASN A 38 16.70 -8.17 -13.96
CA ASN A 38 16.99 -9.57 -14.31
C ASN A 38 17.90 -9.68 -15.54
N LEU A 39 17.71 -8.83 -16.56
CA LEU A 39 18.55 -8.80 -17.76
C LEU A 39 19.99 -8.37 -17.47
N MET A 40 20.20 -7.57 -16.42
CA MET A 40 21.51 -7.10 -15.95
C MET A 40 22.16 -8.00 -14.90
N GLU A 41 21.59 -9.19 -14.61
CA GLU A 41 22.05 -10.12 -13.55
C GLU A 41 22.15 -9.48 -12.15
N GLN A 42 21.44 -8.38 -11.90
CA GLN A 42 21.39 -7.70 -10.60
C GLN A 42 19.94 -7.59 -10.08
N PRO A 43 19.24 -8.72 -9.88
CA PRO A 43 17.84 -8.73 -9.44
C PRO A 43 17.63 -8.12 -8.05
N VAL A 44 18.68 -8.06 -7.23
CA VAL A 44 18.65 -7.40 -5.91
C VAL A 44 18.41 -5.89 -6.03
N LEU A 45 18.81 -5.24 -7.14
CA LEU A 45 18.50 -3.82 -7.36
C LEU A 45 17.00 -3.54 -7.42
N ALA A 46 16.18 -4.55 -7.75
CA ALA A 46 14.73 -4.41 -7.74
C ALA A 46 14.17 -4.10 -6.34
N LEU A 47 14.93 -4.34 -5.25
CA LEU A 47 14.55 -3.98 -3.88
C LEU A 47 14.43 -2.47 -3.67
N ILE A 48 15.08 -1.65 -4.50
CA ILE A 48 14.93 -0.19 -4.46
C ILE A 48 13.46 0.19 -4.60
N ILE A 49 12.69 -0.55 -5.40
CA ILE A 49 11.30 -0.21 -5.65
C ILE A 49 10.40 -0.41 -4.41
N PRO A 50 10.29 -1.59 -3.78
CA PRO A 50 9.49 -1.74 -2.57
C PRO A 50 9.92 -0.80 -1.45
N ILE A 51 11.22 -0.45 -1.35
CA ILE A 51 11.71 0.53 -0.36
C ILE A 51 11.16 1.93 -0.64
N LEU A 52 11.32 2.43 -1.87
CA LEU A 52 10.83 3.76 -2.26
C LEU A 52 9.31 3.85 -2.13
N TYR A 53 8.59 2.80 -2.51
CA TYR A 53 7.14 2.76 -2.37
C TYR A 53 6.69 2.72 -0.92
N PHE A 54 7.36 1.95 -0.07
CA PHE A 54 7.02 1.92 1.35
C PHE A 54 7.23 3.29 2.00
N ALA A 55 8.32 3.98 1.66
CA ALA A 55 8.55 5.35 2.13
C ALA A 55 7.47 6.32 1.64
N TYR A 56 7.07 6.22 0.37
CA TYR A 56 5.97 7.00 -0.18
C TYR A 56 4.64 6.70 0.53
N ASP A 57 4.30 5.43 0.73
CA ASP A 57 3.08 5.00 1.39
C ASP A 57 3.03 5.50 2.85
N ILE A 58 4.14 5.43 3.61
CA ILE A 58 4.22 6.02 4.95
C ILE A 58 3.84 7.51 4.93
N ILE A 59 4.40 8.29 4.02
CA ILE A 59 4.13 9.74 3.93
C ILE A 59 2.65 9.97 3.63
N MET A 60 2.05 9.15 2.77
CA MET A 60 0.66 9.28 2.35
C MET A 60 -0.31 8.83 3.45
N GLN A 61 -0.07 7.70 4.10
CA GLN A 61 -0.84 7.26 5.26
C GLN A 61 -0.76 8.31 6.38
N ARG A 62 0.40 8.94 6.58
CA ARG A 62 0.54 10.03 7.57
C ARG A 62 -0.37 11.21 7.24
N ARG A 63 -0.42 11.66 5.98
CA ARG A 63 -1.33 12.73 5.54
C ARG A 63 -2.80 12.33 5.69
N ARG A 64 -3.14 11.10 5.30
CA ARG A 64 -4.49 10.54 5.45
C ARG A 64 -4.96 10.57 6.90
N PHE A 65 -4.14 10.07 7.83
CA PHE A 65 -4.53 10.03 9.24
C PHE A 65 -4.44 11.39 9.93
N GLN A 66 -3.70 12.36 9.41
CA GLN A 66 -3.82 13.76 9.85
C GLN A 66 -5.20 14.34 9.52
N ILE A 67 -5.77 14.04 8.35
CA ILE A 67 -7.14 14.45 7.98
C ILE A 67 -8.15 13.77 8.91
N VAL A 68 -8.02 12.46 9.13
CA VAL A 68 -8.86 11.70 10.07
C VAL A 68 -8.78 12.27 11.49
N ALA A 69 -7.58 12.63 11.96
CA ALA A 69 -7.38 13.23 13.29
C ALA A 69 -8.14 14.54 13.49
N ARG A 70 -8.30 15.35 12.42
CA ARG A 70 -9.07 16.61 12.46
C ARG A 70 -10.57 16.39 12.60
N HIS A 71 -11.08 15.25 12.15
CA HIS A 71 -12.52 14.98 12.04
C HIS A 71 -13.04 13.97 13.07
N THR A 72 -12.15 13.19 13.70
CA THR A 72 -12.51 12.16 14.68
C THR A 72 -11.74 12.35 15.99
N SER A 73 -10.63 11.66 16.19
CA SER A 73 -9.72 11.85 17.31
C SER A 73 -8.29 11.53 16.92
N GLN A 74 -7.34 12.28 17.49
CA GLN A 74 -5.91 12.06 17.26
C GLN A 74 -5.44 10.68 17.73
N ARG A 75 -6.01 10.16 18.82
CA ARG A 75 -5.66 8.84 19.36
C ARG A 75 -6.09 7.69 18.43
N SER A 76 -7.26 7.80 17.80
CA SER A 76 -7.71 6.83 16.80
C SER A 76 -6.87 6.92 15.53
N ALA A 77 -6.60 8.14 15.05
CA ALA A 77 -5.74 8.36 13.89
C ALA A 77 -4.33 7.78 14.06
N ASP A 78 -3.69 7.96 15.21
CA ASP A 78 -2.35 7.40 15.49
C ASP A 78 -2.37 5.86 15.53
N ARG A 79 -3.44 5.28 16.09
CA ARG A 79 -3.62 3.81 16.09
C ARG A 79 -3.81 3.27 14.68
N LEU A 80 -4.62 3.95 13.87
CA LEU A 80 -4.84 3.59 12.47
C LEU A 80 -3.56 3.73 11.65
N PHE A 81 -2.78 4.80 11.84
CA PHE A 81 -1.49 5.00 11.19
C PHE A 81 -0.51 3.88 11.53
N ARG A 82 -0.32 3.55 12.82
CA ARG A 82 0.55 2.43 13.21
C ARG A 82 0.10 1.09 12.63
N LEU A 83 -1.21 0.85 12.58
CA LEU A 83 -1.76 -0.36 11.96
C LEU A 83 -1.43 -0.43 10.47
N HIS A 84 -1.63 0.67 9.72
CA HIS A 84 -1.35 0.71 8.28
C HIS A 84 0.15 0.59 8.00
N VAL A 85 1.01 1.28 8.76
CA VAL A 85 2.47 1.14 8.64
C VAL A 85 2.91 -0.29 8.95
N GLY A 86 2.37 -0.91 10.01
CA GLY A 86 2.69 -2.29 10.38
C GLY A 86 2.30 -3.29 9.29
N VAL A 87 1.12 -3.13 8.69
CA VAL A 87 0.70 -4.00 7.58
C VAL A 87 1.47 -3.69 6.29
N GLY A 88 1.81 -2.42 6.04
CA GLY A 88 2.71 -2.04 4.96
C GLY A 88 4.06 -2.76 5.07
N LEU A 89 4.68 -2.76 6.25
CA LEU A 89 5.93 -3.52 6.50
C LEU A 89 5.79 -5.00 6.12
N LEU A 90 4.66 -5.63 6.47
CA LEU A 90 4.41 -7.03 6.10
C LEU A 90 4.25 -7.20 4.59
N GLN A 91 3.48 -6.33 3.93
CA GLN A 91 3.22 -6.42 2.48
C GLN A 91 4.49 -6.18 1.66
N TYR A 92 5.19 -5.06 1.90
CA TYR A 92 6.44 -4.74 1.20
C TYR A 92 7.57 -5.68 1.59
N GLY A 93 7.60 -6.15 2.85
CA GLY A 93 8.54 -7.16 3.31
C GLY A 93 8.34 -8.51 2.61
N ALA A 94 7.11 -8.95 2.39
CA ALA A 94 6.82 -10.16 1.63
C ALA A 94 7.30 -10.06 0.17
N LEU A 95 7.10 -8.90 -0.46
CA LEU A 95 7.62 -8.65 -1.81
C LEU A 95 9.16 -8.63 -1.84
N ALA A 96 9.80 -7.95 -0.88
CA ALA A 96 11.26 -7.94 -0.76
C ALA A 96 11.83 -9.34 -0.53
N ALA A 97 11.21 -10.13 0.36
CA ALA A 97 11.59 -11.51 0.60
C ALA A 97 11.46 -12.36 -0.67
N LEU A 98 10.37 -12.20 -1.44
CA LEU A 98 10.22 -12.87 -2.72
C LEU A 98 11.37 -12.52 -3.67
N ILE A 99 11.67 -11.22 -3.86
CA ILE A 99 12.76 -10.75 -4.73
C ILE A 99 14.09 -11.39 -4.34
N VAL A 100 14.42 -11.42 -3.04
CA VAL A 100 15.68 -12.01 -2.54
C VAL A 100 15.71 -13.52 -2.74
N LEU A 101 14.64 -14.23 -2.39
CA LEU A 101 14.56 -15.69 -2.50
C LEU A 101 14.61 -16.19 -3.94
N THR A 102 14.17 -15.37 -4.89
CA THR A 102 14.18 -15.71 -6.32
C THR A 102 15.28 -15.02 -7.10
N ALA A 103 16.19 -14.29 -6.44
CA ALA A 103 17.26 -13.52 -7.10
C ALA A 103 18.14 -14.41 -8.01
N ASN A 104 18.44 -15.64 -7.58
CA ASN A 104 19.24 -16.58 -8.37
C ASN A 104 18.37 -17.65 -9.06
N ARG A 105 17.08 -17.38 -9.26
CA ARG A 105 16.11 -18.32 -9.86
C ARG A 105 15.56 -17.74 -11.16
N SER A 106 14.89 -18.57 -11.96
CA SER A 106 14.25 -18.10 -13.18
C SER A 106 13.10 -17.14 -12.89
N SER A 107 12.84 -16.22 -13.82
CA SER A 107 11.75 -15.25 -13.72
C SER A 107 10.36 -15.91 -13.55
N THR A 108 10.20 -17.15 -14.02
CA THR A 108 8.99 -17.95 -13.82
C THR A 108 8.75 -18.26 -12.34
N VAL A 109 9.81 -18.57 -11.58
CA VAL A 109 9.70 -18.82 -10.12
C VAL A 109 9.29 -17.56 -9.38
N PHE A 110 9.84 -16.40 -9.77
CA PHE A 110 9.42 -15.11 -9.24
C PHE A 110 7.94 -14.83 -9.54
N LEU A 111 7.50 -15.00 -10.79
CA LEU A 111 6.10 -14.80 -11.18
C LEU A 111 5.15 -15.72 -10.43
N LEU A 112 5.50 -17.01 -10.27
CA LEU A 112 4.70 -17.96 -9.49
C LEU A 112 4.61 -17.55 -8.02
N GLY A 113 5.73 -17.16 -7.40
CA GLY A 113 5.73 -16.67 -6.01
C GLY A 113 4.94 -15.37 -5.83
N LEU A 114 4.92 -14.50 -6.85
CA LEU A 114 4.13 -13.28 -6.85
C LEU A 114 2.62 -13.61 -6.93
N CYS A 115 2.22 -14.43 -7.89
CA CYS A 115 0.83 -14.81 -8.12
C CYS A 115 0.23 -15.69 -7.02
N LEU A 116 0.99 -16.64 -6.48
CA LEU A 116 0.50 -17.61 -5.51
C LEU A 116 0.78 -17.22 -4.05
N GLY A 117 1.79 -16.37 -3.82
CA GLY A 117 2.20 -15.96 -2.47
C GLY A 117 1.85 -14.50 -2.17
N VAL A 118 2.52 -13.58 -2.85
CA VAL A 118 2.48 -12.15 -2.51
C VAL A 118 1.09 -11.53 -2.77
N ILE A 119 0.46 -11.82 -3.91
CA ILE A 119 -0.87 -11.26 -4.24
C ILE A 119 -1.96 -11.77 -3.25
N PRO A 120 -2.09 -13.08 -2.97
CA PRO A 120 -3.05 -13.56 -1.98
C PRO A 120 -2.77 -13.02 -0.58
N PHE A 121 -1.49 -12.93 -0.19
CA PHE A 121 -1.09 -12.36 1.09
C PHE A 121 -1.47 -10.87 1.20
N TYR A 122 -1.31 -10.10 0.12
CA TYR A 122 -1.75 -8.71 0.05
C TYR A 122 -3.26 -8.57 0.28
N TRP A 123 -4.07 -9.45 -0.34
CA TRP A 123 -5.51 -9.51 -0.10
C TRP A 123 -5.88 -9.82 1.34
N LEU A 124 -5.18 -10.77 1.97
CA LEU A 124 -5.39 -11.11 3.38
C LEU A 124 -5.07 -9.92 4.29
N CYS A 125 -3.92 -9.26 4.05
CA CYS A 125 -3.51 -8.04 4.75
C CYS A 125 -4.55 -6.92 4.60
N ARG A 126 -5.10 -6.73 3.40
CA ARG A 126 -6.16 -5.75 3.15
C ARG A 126 -7.42 -6.05 3.94
N ARG A 127 -7.87 -7.30 3.96
CA ARG A 127 -9.06 -7.72 4.71
C ARG A 127 -8.87 -7.52 6.22
N PHE A 128 -7.69 -7.87 6.73
CA PHE A 128 -7.32 -7.63 8.13
C PHE A 128 -7.29 -6.14 8.46
N LEU A 129 -6.70 -5.30 7.59
CA LEU A 129 -6.66 -3.85 7.75
C LEU A 129 -8.06 -3.26 7.88
N THR A 130 -8.96 -3.58 6.94
CA THR A 130 -10.33 -3.07 6.97
C THR A 130 -11.05 -3.50 8.25
N TYR A 131 -10.94 -4.77 8.63
CA TYR A 131 -11.58 -5.30 9.83
C TYR A 131 -11.08 -4.60 11.11
N ARG A 132 -9.76 -4.51 11.30
CA ARG A 132 -9.16 -3.88 12.49
C ARG A 132 -9.34 -2.37 12.50
N SER A 133 -9.36 -1.72 11.34
CA SER A 133 -9.61 -0.28 11.25
C SER A 133 -11.02 0.08 11.68
N LYS A 134 -12.03 -0.68 11.24
CA LYS A 134 -13.43 -0.49 11.69
C LYS A 134 -13.63 -0.77 13.18
N GLN A 135 -12.80 -1.59 13.80
CA GLN A 135 -12.78 -1.78 15.26
C GLN A 135 -12.15 -0.62 16.03
N ILE A 136 -11.18 0.08 15.43
CA ILE A 136 -10.50 1.24 16.04
C ILE A 136 -11.35 2.50 15.88
N ASP A 137 -11.97 2.66 14.71
CA ASP A 137 -12.83 3.77 14.37
C ASP A 137 -14.02 3.26 13.53
N PRO A 138 -15.25 3.25 14.10
CA PRO A 138 -16.45 2.83 13.37
C PRO A 138 -16.78 3.72 12.17
N THR A 139 -16.28 4.95 12.14
CA THR A 139 -16.42 5.90 11.03
C THR A 139 -15.29 5.80 10.01
N TYR A 140 -14.40 4.82 10.16
CA TYR A 140 -13.32 4.57 9.22
C TYR A 140 -13.85 4.29 7.81
N ILE A 141 -13.40 5.11 6.87
CA ILE A 141 -13.68 4.95 5.44
C ILE A 141 -12.44 4.35 4.78
N SER A 142 -12.61 3.17 4.20
CA SER A 142 -11.57 2.47 3.45
C SER A 142 -11.31 3.10 2.09
N GLU A 143 -10.14 2.89 1.50
CA GLU A 143 -9.80 3.42 0.17
C GLU A 143 -10.80 2.98 -0.91
N THR A 144 -11.30 1.75 -0.78
CA THR A 144 -12.36 1.19 -1.64
C THR A 144 -13.68 1.93 -1.54
N GLU A 145 -14.07 2.32 -0.33
CA GLU A 145 -15.30 3.08 -0.10
C GLU A 145 -15.16 4.53 -0.60
N ILE A 146 -13.94 5.08 -0.64
CA ILE A 146 -13.66 6.42 -1.19
C ILE A 146 -13.66 6.42 -2.73
N GLN A 147 -13.26 5.33 -3.37
CA GLN A 147 -13.23 5.21 -4.84
C GLN A 147 -14.59 4.88 -5.46
N GLN A 148 -15.53 4.32 -4.68
CA GLN A 148 -16.88 3.95 -5.12
C GLN A 148 -17.94 4.99 -4.78
N GLY A 149 -17.56 6.08 -4.10
CA GLY A 149 -18.42 7.19 -3.67
C GLY A 149 -18.43 8.36 -4.64
#